data_AF-A0A060Q786-F1
#
_entry.id   AF-A0A060Q786-F1
#
_cell.length_a   1.000
_cell.length_b   1.000
_cell.length_c   1.000
_cell.angle_alpha   90.00
_cell.angle_beta   90.00
_cell.angle_gamma   90.00
#
_symmetry.space_group_name_H-M   'P 1'
#
loop_
_entity.id
_entity.type
_entity.pdbx_description
1 polymer ?
#
loop_
_entity_poly.entity_id
_entity_poly.type
_entity_poly.pdbx_seq_one_letter_code
_entity_poly.pdbx_strand_id
1 'polypeptide(L)'
;MRSLFCLLLIVAAVSYVSGQCGCPRQKLLKRGLDSMQMGDMVLDKSDIALINGFKAHYSNTKRWPNNQVLFSFAPAFPGDKKGIVRECLVELQKDLGNCVKFSESTASHYIEVHSLNQGCYSLLGYTGGPNQPLNLQNPGCMYSKGTVKHEFIHALGFMHTHMRKDRDNHITIKWDRILTSHCSQFVKCEGCDLDGPYETNSVMHYPSYGFACVPGENVVFKRDGGLIDYNHVTSRNDLDMVRKFYAC
;
A
#
# COMPACT_ATOMS: atom_id res chain seq x y z
N MET A 1 -31.63 -61.26 20.18
CA MET A 1 -30.46 -61.03 19.30
C MET A 1 -30.29 -59.52 19.07
N ARG A 2 -29.26 -58.96 19.71
CA ARG A 2 -28.51 -57.71 19.45
C ARG A 2 -29.22 -56.51 18.79
N SER A 3 -29.57 -55.51 19.60
CA SER A 3 -29.70 -54.11 19.18
C SER A 3 -28.33 -53.54 18.84
N LEU A 4 -28.13 -53.12 17.59
CA LEU A 4 -26.96 -52.34 17.16
C LEU A 4 -27.24 -50.85 17.43
N PHE A 5 -26.58 -50.27 18.42
CA PHE A 5 -26.46 -48.82 18.55
C PHE A 5 -25.46 -48.33 17.51
N CYS A 6 -25.96 -47.72 16.44
CA CYS A 6 -25.12 -47.03 15.47
C CYS A 6 -24.78 -45.65 16.04
N LEU A 7 -23.57 -45.48 16.57
CA LEU A 7 -23.03 -44.18 16.97
C LEU A 7 -22.92 -43.32 15.70
N LEU A 8 -23.81 -42.33 15.56
CA LEU A 8 -23.64 -41.23 14.62
C LEU A 8 -22.50 -40.34 15.11
N LEU A 9 -21.30 -40.58 14.59
CA LEU A 9 -20.20 -39.62 14.63
C LEU A 9 -20.60 -38.42 13.78
N ILE A 10 -21.12 -37.38 14.45
CA ILE A 10 -21.26 -36.06 13.86
C ILE A 10 -19.85 -35.50 13.68
N VAL A 11 -19.27 -35.74 12.50
CA VAL A 11 -18.12 -34.96 12.05
C VAL A 11 -18.66 -33.57 11.74
N ALA A 12 -18.46 -32.63 12.66
CA ALA A 12 -18.67 -31.22 12.38
C ALA A 12 -17.69 -30.84 11.26
N ALA A 13 -18.19 -30.81 10.02
CA ALA A 13 -17.48 -30.19 8.93
C ALA A 13 -17.33 -28.70 9.30
N VAL A 14 -16.13 -28.33 9.75
CA VAL A 14 -15.72 -26.93 9.80
C VAL A 14 -15.70 -26.49 8.35
N SER A 15 -16.81 -25.90 7.90
CA SER A 15 -16.90 -25.25 6.60
C SER A 15 -15.96 -24.05 6.64
N TYR A 16 -14.71 -24.28 6.24
CA TYR A 16 -13.83 -23.21 5.80
C TYR A 16 -14.60 -22.49 4.69
N VAL A 17 -14.94 -21.23 4.92
CA VAL A 17 -15.43 -20.37 3.83
C VAL A 17 -14.21 -20.17 2.92
N SER A 18 -13.97 -21.12 2.03
CA SER A 18 -12.98 -20.97 0.96
C SER A 18 -13.52 -19.89 0.05
N GLY A 19 -13.03 -18.66 0.19
CA GLY A 19 -13.29 -17.64 -0.80
C GLY A 19 -12.86 -18.16 -2.17
N GLN A 20 -13.61 -17.81 -3.20
CA GLN A 20 -13.28 -18.25 -4.56
C GLN A 20 -11.89 -17.71 -4.94
N CYS A 21 -11.07 -18.57 -5.52
CA CYS A 21 -9.81 -18.15 -6.13
C CYS A 21 -10.05 -17.81 -7.59
N GLY A 22 -9.26 -16.87 -8.11
CA GLY A 22 -9.29 -16.49 -9.51
C GLY A 22 -9.97 -15.15 -9.74
N CYS A 23 -9.31 -14.33 -10.55
CA CYS A 23 -9.87 -13.06 -10.99
C CYS A 23 -10.58 -13.18 -12.35
N PRO A 24 -11.81 -12.65 -12.48
CA PRO A 24 -12.47 -12.55 -13.78
C PRO A 24 -11.66 -11.67 -14.74
N ARG A 25 -11.87 -11.83 -16.05
CA ARG A 25 -11.10 -11.14 -17.12
C ARG A 25 -10.84 -9.67 -16.76
N GLN A 26 -9.56 -9.26 -16.86
CA GLN A 26 -9.03 -7.95 -16.42
C GLN A 26 -9.88 -6.71 -16.76
N LYS A 27 -10.64 -6.73 -17.88
CA LYS A 27 -11.57 -5.66 -18.26
C LYS A 27 -12.69 -5.42 -17.24
N LEU A 28 -13.02 -6.40 -16.40
CA LEU A 28 -14.05 -6.30 -15.36
C LEU A 28 -13.51 -5.76 -14.02
N LEU A 29 -12.20 -5.77 -13.79
CA LEU A 29 -11.59 -5.25 -12.55
C LEU A 29 -11.75 -3.73 -12.39
N LYS A 30 -12.03 -3.03 -13.49
CA LYS A 30 -12.29 -1.58 -13.53
C LYS A 30 -13.77 -1.25 -13.24
N ARG A 31 -14.69 -2.20 -13.47
CA ARG A 31 -16.12 -2.04 -13.21
C ARG A 31 -16.38 -2.39 -11.74
N GLY A 32 -16.26 -1.40 -10.87
CA GLY A 32 -16.53 -1.56 -9.42
C GLY A 32 -15.35 -1.19 -8.53
N LEU A 33 -14.52 -0.21 -8.93
CA LEU A 33 -13.63 0.47 -7.98
C LEU A 33 -14.49 1.38 -7.08
N ASP A 34 -15.39 0.78 -6.31
CA ASP A 34 -16.29 1.44 -5.37
C ASP A 34 -15.64 1.58 -3.99
N SER A 35 -14.48 0.93 -3.79
CA SER A 35 -13.72 1.00 -2.55
C SER A 35 -12.73 2.17 -2.57
N MET A 36 -12.85 3.05 -1.57
CA MET A 36 -11.82 4.04 -1.23
C MET A 36 -10.55 3.40 -0.65
N GLN A 37 -10.44 2.07 -0.61
CA GLN A 37 -9.26 1.38 -0.09
C GLN A 37 -8.71 0.39 -1.12
N MET A 38 -7.43 0.55 -1.45
CA MET A 38 -6.63 -0.36 -2.26
C MET A 38 -5.42 -0.79 -1.43
N GLY A 39 -5.64 -1.83 -0.62
CA GLY A 39 -4.63 -2.39 0.26
C GLY A 39 -4.39 -1.44 1.41
N ASP A 40 -3.18 -0.89 1.44
CA ASP A 40 -2.66 0.13 2.33
C ASP A 40 -2.83 1.57 1.79
N MET A 41 -3.46 1.76 0.63
CA MET A 41 -3.81 3.09 0.12
C MET A 41 -5.27 3.43 0.36
N VAL A 42 -5.53 4.56 1.00
CA VAL A 42 -6.87 5.16 1.08
C VAL A 42 -7.00 6.23 -0.01
N LEU A 43 -7.81 5.93 -1.01
CA LEU A 43 -7.99 6.68 -2.25
C LEU A 43 -9.19 7.62 -2.17
N ASP A 44 -9.02 8.84 -2.69
CA ASP A 44 -10.15 9.74 -2.96
C ASP A 44 -10.65 9.64 -4.42
N LYS A 45 -11.68 10.43 -4.74
CA LYS A 45 -12.28 10.43 -6.09
C LYS A 45 -11.30 10.82 -7.20
N SER A 46 -10.34 11.71 -6.90
CA SER A 46 -9.32 12.13 -7.87
C SER A 46 -8.29 11.03 -8.12
N ASP A 47 -7.92 10.26 -7.08
CA ASP A 47 -7.02 9.12 -7.21
C ASP A 47 -7.67 8.01 -8.04
N ILE A 48 -8.95 7.71 -7.79
CA ILE A 48 -9.73 6.74 -8.57
C ILE A 48 -9.88 7.20 -10.03
N ALA A 49 -10.09 8.49 -10.27
CA ALA A 49 -10.13 9.05 -11.62
C ALA A 49 -8.79 8.89 -12.34
N LEU A 50 -7.67 9.15 -11.66
CA LEU A 50 -6.33 8.96 -12.19
C LEU A 50 -6.06 7.49 -12.53
N ILE A 51 -6.40 6.55 -11.63
CA ILE A 51 -6.26 5.11 -11.88
C ILE A 51 -7.01 4.69 -13.14
N ASN A 52 -8.19 5.27 -13.39
CA ASN A 52 -9.00 5.01 -14.58
C ASN A 52 -8.55 5.77 -15.84
N GLY A 53 -7.49 6.58 -15.77
CA GLY A 53 -6.91 7.28 -16.93
C GLY A 53 -7.41 8.72 -17.12
N PHE A 54 -8.25 9.24 -16.24
CA PHE A 54 -8.82 10.58 -16.35
C PHE A 54 -7.90 11.64 -15.70
N LYS A 55 -6.79 11.95 -16.38
CA LYS A 55 -5.78 12.92 -15.91
C LYS A 55 -6.33 14.32 -15.63
N ALA A 56 -7.35 14.76 -16.38
CA ALA A 56 -7.93 16.10 -16.22
C ALA A 56 -8.58 16.36 -14.84
N HIS A 57 -8.92 15.30 -14.11
CA HIS A 57 -9.50 15.38 -12.76
C HIS A 57 -8.46 15.26 -11.64
N TYR A 58 -7.20 15.02 -11.99
CA TYR A 58 -6.11 14.94 -11.02
C TYR A 58 -5.47 16.33 -10.86
N SER A 59 -5.57 16.90 -9.66
CA SER A 59 -4.89 18.15 -9.35
C SER A 59 -3.38 17.88 -9.33
N ASN A 60 -2.63 18.58 -10.19
CA ASN A 60 -1.20 18.39 -10.44
C ASN A 60 -0.27 18.56 -9.22
N THR A 61 -0.78 18.83 -8.02
CA THR A 61 0.07 19.03 -6.85
C THR A 61 -0.50 18.39 -5.59
N LYS A 62 -0.92 17.12 -5.62
CA LYS A 62 -0.96 16.26 -4.40
C LYS A 62 0.37 16.27 -3.60
N ARG A 63 1.38 17.01 -4.06
CA ARG A 63 2.55 17.50 -3.32
C ARG A 63 2.15 18.30 -2.07
N TRP A 64 2.90 18.08 -1.00
CA TRP A 64 2.86 18.96 0.16
C TRP A 64 3.35 20.38 -0.19
N PRO A 65 2.63 21.45 0.21
CA PRO A 65 3.04 22.82 -0.02
C PRO A 65 4.45 23.09 0.55
N ASN A 66 5.28 23.83 -0.21
CA ASN A 66 6.65 24.18 0.16
C ASN A 66 7.55 22.97 0.51
N ASN A 67 7.20 21.78 0.02
CA ASN A 67 7.86 20.51 0.34
C ASN A 67 7.92 20.25 1.86
N GLN A 68 6.95 20.78 2.62
CA GLN A 68 6.89 20.66 4.08
C GLN A 68 5.75 19.74 4.48
N VAL A 69 6.10 18.61 5.08
CA VAL A 69 5.16 17.64 5.64
C VAL A 69 5.09 17.86 7.15
N LEU A 70 3.92 18.29 7.62
CA LEU A 70 3.64 18.33 9.05
C LEU A 70 3.10 16.98 9.48
N PHE A 71 3.49 16.51 10.66
CA PHE A 71 2.90 15.33 11.27
C PHE A 71 2.70 15.52 12.77
N SER A 72 1.83 14.73 13.37
CA SER A 72 1.71 14.60 14.82
C SER A 72 1.23 13.20 15.18
N PHE A 73 1.19 12.88 16.47
CA PHE A 73 0.74 11.58 16.93
C PHE A 73 -0.62 11.69 17.61
N ALA A 74 -1.55 10.80 17.25
CA ALA A 74 -2.80 10.69 17.96
C ALA A 74 -2.55 10.42 19.46
N PRO A 75 -3.45 10.85 20.36
CA PRO A 75 -3.26 10.67 21.82
C PRO A 75 -3.00 9.22 22.23
N ALA A 76 -3.63 8.26 21.54
CA ALA A 76 -3.50 6.83 21.81
C ALA A 76 -2.27 6.16 21.15
N PHE A 77 -1.45 6.89 20.40
CA PHE A 77 -0.26 6.33 19.76
C PHE A 77 0.80 5.97 20.81
N PRO A 78 1.35 4.73 20.81
CA PRO A 78 2.30 4.27 21.81
C PRO A 78 3.51 5.19 21.96
N GLY A 79 3.73 5.69 23.17
CA GLY A 79 4.80 6.66 23.46
C GLY A 79 6.20 6.14 23.14
N ASP A 80 6.46 4.86 23.43
CA ASP A 80 7.73 4.17 23.15
C ASP A 80 8.02 4.00 21.64
N LYS A 81 6.99 4.11 20.79
CA LYS A 81 7.11 3.98 19.33
C LYS A 81 7.29 5.31 18.61
N LYS A 82 7.00 6.45 19.26
CA LYS A 82 7.12 7.79 18.64
C LYS A 82 8.55 8.08 18.17
N GLY A 83 9.56 7.63 18.93
CA GLY A 83 10.98 7.78 18.57
C GLY A 83 11.33 7.12 17.24
N ILE A 84 10.82 5.90 17.01
CA ILE A 84 11.06 5.14 15.78
C ILE A 84 10.51 5.90 14.56
N VAL A 85 9.29 6.43 14.65
CA VAL A 85 8.70 7.21 13.55
C VAL A 85 9.52 8.46 13.27
N ARG A 86 9.89 9.23 14.31
CA ARG A 86 10.74 10.43 14.16
C ARG A 86 12.06 10.10 13.48
N GLU A 87 12.74 9.05 13.91
CA GLU A 87 14.00 8.59 13.30
C GLU A 87 13.80 8.23 11.81
N CYS A 88 12.75 7.49 11.47
CA CYS A 88 12.45 7.12 10.08
C CYS A 88 12.26 8.36 9.19
N LEU A 89 11.59 9.40 9.72
CA LEU A 89 11.35 10.64 8.98
C LEU A 89 12.61 11.50 8.85
N VAL A 90 13.46 11.53 9.87
CA VAL A 90 14.78 12.17 9.78
C VAL A 90 15.67 11.47 8.75
N GLU A 91 15.68 10.14 8.75
CA GLU A 91 16.40 9.35 7.74
C GLU A 91 15.84 9.62 6.34
N LEU A 92 14.51 9.51 6.15
CA LEU A 92 13.88 9.75 4.85
C LEU A 92 14.13 11.17 4.34
N GLN A 93 14.06 12.18 5.22
CA GLN A 93 14.41 13.57 4.88
C GLN A 93 15.85 13.66 4.35
N LYS A 94 16.81 13.04 5.05
CA LYS A 94 18.22 13.03 4.65
C LYS A 94 18.40 12.29 3.33
N ASP A 95 17.76 11.14 3.19
CA ASP A 95 17.77 10.31 1.99
C ASP A 95 17.15 11.06 0.80
N LEU A 96 16.22 12.00 1.01
CA LEU A 96 15.68 12.90 -0.02
C LEU A 96 16.52 14.17 -0.24
N GLY A 97 17.72 14.25 0.33
CA GLY A 97 18.60 15.41 0.17
C GLY A 97 18.12 16.66 0.89
N ASN A 98 17.30 16.51 1.95
CA ASN A 98 16.63 17.59 2.69
C ASN A 98 15.69 18.47 1.84
N CYS A 99 15.26 17.98 0.68
CA CYS A 99 14.33 18.70 -0.17
C CYS A 99 12.89 18.68 0.39
N VAL A 100 12.41 17.49 0.77
CA VAL A 100 11.16 17.32 1.52
C VAL A 100 11.48 17.28 3.00
N LYS A 101 10.82 18.11 3.80
CA LYS A 101 11.09 18.27 5.23
C LYS A 101 9.93 17.77 6.06
N PHE A 102 10.24 17.01 7.11
CA PHE A 102 9.24 16.51 8.06
C PHE A 102 9.38 17.25 9.38
N SER A 103 8.28 17.77 9.91
CA SER A 103 8.28 18.45 11.20
C SER A 103 7.05 18.11 12.02
N GLU A 104 7.25 17.82 13.31
CA GLU A 104 6.15 17.53 14.22
C GLU A 104 5.42 18.83 14.59
N SER A 105 4.18 19.00 14.12
CA SER A 105 3.37 20.21 14.32
C SER A 105 1.91 19.96 13.94
N THR A 106 1.01 20.74 14.55
CA THR A 106 -0.41 20.81 14.22
C THR A 106 -0.84 22.22 13.76
N ALA A 107 0.12 23.07 13.42
CA ALA A 107 -0.12 24.49 13.09
C ALA A 107 -0.89 24.72 11.78
N SER A 108 -0.87 23.75 10.87
CA SER A 108 -1.65 23.71 9.63
C SER A 108 -1.93 22.24 9.29
N HIS A 109 -2.47 21.95 8.09
CA HIS A 109 -2.75 20.58 7.69
C HIS A 109 -1.54 19.64 7.93
N TYR A 110 -1.79 18.51 8.60
CA TYR A 110 -0.76 17.57 9.04
C TYR A 110 -1.23 16.12 8.93
N ILE A 111 -0.27 15.20 8.90
CA ILE A 111 -0.51 13.76 9.04
C ILE A 111 -0.70 13.41 10.51
N GLU A 112 -1.87 12.93 10.91
CA GLU A 112 -2.07 12.38 12.26
C GLU A 112 -1.75 10.87 12.26
N VAL A 113 -0.73 10.48 13.02
CA VAL A 113 -0.27 9.09 13.07
C VAL A 113 -1.04 8.31 14.15
N HIS A 114 -1.75 7.28 13.73
CA HIS A 114 -2.55 6.37 14.55
C HIS A 114 -1.95 4.95 14.60
N SER A 115 -2.41 4.13 15.55
CA SER A 115 -1.97 2.73 15.68
C SER A 115 -3.05 1.76 16.14
N LEU A 116 -4.29 2.22 16.34
CA LEU A 116 -5.37 1.41 16.92
C LEU A 116 -6.09 0.55 15.88
N ASN A 117 -6.06 0.97 14.61
CA ASN A 117 -6.70 0.21 13.54
C ASN A 117 -5.77 -0.90 13.05
N GLN A 118 -6.37 -1.94 12.46
CA GLN A 118 -5.61 -3.01 11.82
C GLN A 118 -4.95 -2.54 10.52
N GLY A 119 -3.77 -3.08 10.23
CA GLY A 119 -3.01 -2.81 9.02
C GLY A 119 -2.17 -1.54 9.06
N CYS A 120 -1.38 -1.37 8.02
CA CYS A 120 -0.61 -0.16 7.73
C CYS A 120 -1.33 0.50 6.56
N TYR A 121 -1.59 1.81 6.64
CA TYR A 121 -2.19 2.52 5.51
C TYR A 121 -2.04 4.03 5.61
N SER A 122 -2.15 4.68 4.45
CA SER A 122 -2.05 6.13 4.30
C SER A 122 -2.94 6.65 3.18
N LEU A 123 -3.29 7.94 3.22
CA LEU A 123 -3.86 8.64 2.07
C LEU A 123 -2.75 9.02 1.09
N LEU A 124 -3.12 9.23 -0.18
CA LEU A 124 -2.16 9.64 -1.21
C LEU A 124 -1.97 11.16 -1.24
N GLY A 125 -0.74 11.59 -0.97
CA GLY A 125 -0.34 12.98 -1.06
C GLY A 125 -0.97 13.88 0.02
N TYR A 126 -0.87 15.19 -0.21
CA TYR A 126 -1.54 16.24 0.54
C TYR A 126 -3.03 16.28 0.22
N THR A 127 -3.88 16.08 1.23
CA THR A 127 -5.35 16.09 1.05
C THR A 127 -5.99 17.41 1.47
N GLY A 128 -5.31 18.23 2.26
CA GLY A 128 -5.88 19.44 2.85
C GLY A 128 -6.91 19.15 3.95
N GLY A 129 -7.54 20.21 4.49
CA GLY A 129 -8.39 20.11 5.69
C GLY A 129 -7.59 20.20 6.99
N PRO A 130 -8.16 19.84 8.15
CA PRO A 130 -7.47 19.99 9.45
C PRO A 130 -6.31 19.00 9.62
N ASN A 131 -6.51 17.73 9.26
CA ASN A 131 -5.49 16.67 9.27
C ASN A 131 -5.87 15.54 8.31
N GLN A 132 -4.93 14.63 8.05
CA GLN A 132 -5.16 13.37 7.34
C GLN A 132 -4.60 12.19 8.16
N PRO A 133 -5.34 11.09 8.33
CA PRO A 133 -4.88 9.95 9.13
C PRO A 133 -3.85 9.10 8.37
N LEU A 134 -2.85 8.61 9.10
CA LEU A 134 -1.94 7.53 8.67
C LEU A 134 -1.90 6.50 9.80
N ASN A 135 -2.12 5.23 9.50
CA ASN A 135 -2.15 4.18 10.52
C ASN A 135 -0.91 3.29 10.44
N LEU A 136 -0.26 3.11 11.58
CA LEU A 136 0.83 2.17 11.81
C LEU A 136 0.42 1.25 12.96
N GLN A 137 -0.30 0.17 12.65
CA GLN A 137 -0.68 -0.83 13.64
C GLN A 137 0.55 -1.28 14.44
N ASN A 138 0.47 -1.28 15.77
CA ASN A 138 1.51 -1.86 16.62
C ASN A 138 1.08 -3.26 17.09
N PRO A 139 1.94 -4.30 17.00
CA PRO A 139 3.31 -4.29 16.47
C PRO A 139 3.42 -4.44 14.94
N GLY A 140 2.31 -4.69 14.24
CA GLY A 140 2.29 -5.14 12.85
C GLY A 140 2.97 -4.26 11.80
N CYS A 141 3.08 -2.95 12.00
CA CYS A 141 3.75 -1.97 11.12
C CYS A 141 5.03 -1.40 11.75
N MET A 142 5.18 -1.58 13.07
CA MET A 142 6.26 -0.99 13.85
C MET A 142 7.49 -1.90 13.99
N TYR A 143 7.48 -3.05 13.32
CA TYR A 143 8.61 -4.00 13.31
C TYR A 143 9.69 -3.63 12.27
N SER A 144 9.37 -2.79 11.26
CA SER A 144 10.29 -2.39 10.20
C SER A 144 10.24 -0.89 9.93
N LYS A 145 11.41 -0.25 9.91
CA LYS A 145 11.54 1.14 9.45
C LYS A 145 11.08 1.31 7.99
N GLY A 146 11.22 0.28 7.17
CA GLY A 146 10.76 0.26 5.78
C GLY A 146 9.26 0.47 5.65
N THR A 147 8.47 -0.17 6.52
CA THR A 147 7.00 0.00 6.55
C THR A 147 6.60 1.42 6.91
N VAL A 148 7.28 2.05 7.89
CA VAL A 148 7.04 3.46 8.20
C VAL A 148 7.35 4.35 6.99
N LYS A 149 8.51 4.15 6.34
CA LYS A 149 8.88 4.91 5.14
C LYS A 149 7.90 4.67 3.99
N HIS A 150 7.38 3.45 3.81
CA HIS A 150 6.36 3.10 2.81
C HIS A 150 5.09 3.96 2.97
N GLU A 151 4.51 3.98 4.17
CA GLU A 151 3.28 4.74 4.42
C GLU A 151 3.48 6.25 4.26
N PHE A 152 4.67 6.76 4.62
CA PHE A 152 4.99 8.16 4.38
C PHE A 152 5.24 8.45 2.90
N ILE A 153 5.77 7.51 2.11
CA ILE A 153 5.90 7.67 0.65
C ILE A 153 4.52 7.69 -0.03
N HIS A 154 3.54 6.91 0.46
CA HIS A 154 2.14 7.10 0.08
C HIS A 154 1.65 8.52 0.40
N ALA A 155 1.91 9.01 1.62
CA ALA A 155 1.55 10.37 2.01
C ALA A 155 2.28 11.44 1.19
N LEU A 156 3.41 11.12 0.54
CA LEU A 156 4.09 12.00 -0.41
C LEU A 156 3.48 12.00 -1.81
N GLY A 157 2.56 11.07 -2.11
CA GLY A 157 1.78 11.02 -3.36
C GLY A 157 2.05 9.82 -4.25
N PHE A 158 2.75 8.79 -3.78
CA PHE A 158 3.17 7.66 -4.62
C PHE A 158 2.29 6.43 -4.42
N MET A 159 1.87 5.82 -5.52
CA MET A 159 1.18 4.52 -5.53
C MET A 159 2.19 3.36 -5.62
N HIS A 160 1.71 2.12 -5.52
CA HIS A 160 2.59 0.96 -5.63
C HIS A 160 3.22 0.79 -7.01
N THR A 161 4.45 0.27 -7.00
CA THR A 161 5.23 -0.01 -8.21
C THR A 161 4.54 -1.05 -9.10
N HIS A 162 3.86 -2.06 -8.53
CA HIS A 162 3.11 -3.06 -9.31
C HIS A 162 1.82 -2.50 -9.93
N MET A 163 1.46 -1.24 -9.71
CA MET A 163 0.33 -0.61 -10.41
C MET A 163 0.74 0.07 -11.70
N ARG A 164 2.03 0.17 -12.01
CA ARG A 164 2.50 0.80 -13.25
C ARG A 164 1.92 0.13 -14.49
N LYS A 165 1.63 0.93 -15.51
CA LYS A 165 1.09 0.44 -16.79
C LYS A 165 2.02 -0.55 -17.50
N ASP A 166 3.33 -0.37 -17.35
CA ASP A 166 4.40 -1.19 -17.93
C ASP A 166 4.75 -2.44 -17.12
N ARG A 167 4.14 -2.68 -15.94
CA ARG A 167 4.52 -3.78 -15.04
C ARG A 167 4.55 -5.15 -15.70
N ASP A 168 3.69 -5.38 -16.69
CA ASP A 168 3.60 -6.69 -17.34
C ASP A 168 4.88 -6.97 -18.16
N ASN A 169 5.75 -5.98 -18.41
CA ASN A 169 7.08 -6.22 -18.97
C ASN A 169 8.08 -6.75 -17.93
N HIS A 170 7.77 -6.64 -16.64
CA HIS A 170 8.71 -6.85 -15.53
C HIS A 170 8.28 -7.95 -14.55
N ILE A 171 6.97 -8.17 -14.42
CA ILE A 171 6.39 -9.19 -13.54
C ILE A 171 5.34 -10.04 -14.27
N THR A 172 5.06 -11.21 -13.70
CA THR A 172 3.93 -12.07 -14.06
C THR A 172 3.02 -12.21 -12.85
N ILE A 173 1.71 -12.02 -13.07
CA ILE A 173 0.68 -12.20 -12.04
C ILE A 173 -0.10 -13.48 -12.33
N LYS A 174 -0.15 -14.39 -11.35
CA LYS A 174 -0.96 -15.62 -11.38
C LYS A 174 -2.38 -15.32 -10.90
N TRP A 175 -3.19 -14.82 -11.82
CA TRP A 175 -4.56 -14.36 -11.53
C TRP A 175 -5.48 -15.43 -10.95
N ASP A 176 -5.21 -16.71 -11.25
CA ASP A 176 -5.89 -17.89 -10.72
C ASP A 176 -5.62 -18.13 -9.22
N ARG A 177 -4.54 -17.56 -8.67
CA ARG A 177 -4.12 -17.72 -7.27
C ARG A 177 -4.53 -16.57 -6.36
N ILE A 178 -5.21 -15.56 -6.90
CA ILE A 178 -5.67 -14.41 -6.13
C ILE A 178 -7.05 -14.70 -5.54
N LEU A 179 -7.27 -14.33 -4.28
CA LEU A 179 -8.61 -14.37 -3.70
C LEU A 179 -9.54 -13.43 -4.50
N THR A 180 -10.69 -13.89 -4.98
CA THR A 180 -11.55 -13.12 -5.91
C THR A 180 -11.92 -11.74 -5.36
N SER A 181 -12.09 -11.60 -4.03
CA SER A 181 -12.36 -10.31 -3.37
C SER A 181 -11.19 -9.32 -3.38
N HIS A 182 -9.98 -9.77 -3.70
CA HIS A 182 -8.75 -8.96 -3.76
C HIS A 182 -8.25 -8.68 -5.19
N CYS A 183 -9.03 -9.03 -6.21
CA CYS A 183 -8.60 -8.80 -7.58
C CYS A 183 -8.40 -7.31 -7.93
N SER A 184 -9.11 -6.40 -7.26
CA SER A 184 -8.93 -4.95 -7.41
C SER A 184 -7.55 -4.45 -6.95
N GLN A 185 -6.85 -5.19 -6.09
CA GLN A 185 -5.51 -4.85 -5.57
C GLN A 185 -4.41 -4.87 -6.66
N PHE A 186 -4.71 -5.48 -7.80
CA PHE A 186 -3.80 -5.59 -8.93
C PHE A 186 -4.27 -4.76 -10.13
N VAL A 187 -5.13 -3.77 -9.94
CA VAL A 187 -5.48 -2.81 -11.01
C VAL A 187 -4.24 -1.98 -11.39
N LYS A 188 -4.10 -1.67 -12.68
CA LYS A 188 -3.06 -0.74 -13.15
C LYS A 188 -3.57 0.70 -13.05
N CYS A 189 -2.70 1.63 -12.70
CA CYS A 189 -2.98 3.04 -12.82
C CYS A 189 -2.74 3.50 -14.27
N GLU A 190 -3.82 3.68 -15.04
CA GLU A 190 -3.75 4.05 -16.46
C GLU A 190 -3.34 5.50 -16.68
N GLY A 191 -3.71 6.37 -15.74
CA GLY A 191 -3.38 7.80 -15.76
C GLY A 191 -2.05 8.13 -15.08
N CYS A 192 -1.41 7.19 -14.39
CA CYS A 192 -0.11 7.45 -13.79
C CYS A 192 0.99 7.55 -14.84
N ASP A 193 1.90 8.48 -14.65
CA ASP A 193 3.11 8.58 -15.47
C ASP A 193 4.11 7.48 -15.11
N LEU A 194 4.97 7.14 -16.07
CA LEU A 194 6.07 6.21 -15.85
C LEU A 194 7.29 7.04 -15.49
N ASP A 195 7.65 7.03 -14.22
CA ASP A 195 8.88 7.66 -13.73
C ASP A 195 9.94 6.61 -13.44
N GLY A 196 11.12 6.76 -14.05
CA GLY A 196 12.26 5.87 -13.80
C GLY A 196 12.06 4.40 -14.25
N PRO A 197 13.10 3.56 -14.05
CA PRO A 197 13.02 2.12 -14.27
C PRO A 197 12.00 1.44 -13.36
N TYR A 198 11.52 0.26 -13.76
CA TYR A 198 10.71 -0.61 -12.91
C TYR A 198 11.62 -1.43 -11.99
N GLU A 199 11.43 -1.30 -10.67
CA GLU A 199 12.24 -1.98 -9.66
C GLU A 199 11.38 -2.89 -8.78
N THR A 200 11.57 -4.21 -8.86
CA THR A 200 10.87 -5.17 -7.98
C THR A 200 11.34 -5.11 -6.53
N ASN A 201 12.48 -4.47 -6.27
CA ASN A 201 13.04 -4.19 -4.95
C ASN A 201 12.63 -2.82 -4.40
N SER A 202 11.76 -2.07 -5.09
CA SER A 202 11.16 -0.84 -4.57
C SER A 202 10.42 -1.13 -3.27
N VAL A 203 10.55 -0.23 -2.28
CA VAL A 203 9.79 -0.34 -1.02
C VAL A 203 8.28 -0.29 -1.29
N MET A 204 7.86 0.30 -2.43
CA MET A 204 6.48 0.42 -2.87
C MET A 204 5.99 -0.77 -3.72
N HIS A 205 6.76 -1.85 -3.85
CA HIS A 205 6.33 -3.05 -4.59
C HIS A 205 5.76 -4.12 -3.65
N TYR A 206 4.62 -4.72 -3.99
CA TYR A 206 4.08 -5.84 -3.22
C TYR A 206 4.99 -7.08 -3.22
N PRO A 207 5.06 -7.83 -2.11
CA PRO A 207 5.72 -9.12 -2.08
C PRO A 207 4.93 -10.17 -2.87
N SER A 208 5.59 -11.27 -3.22
CA SER A 208 5.05 -12.33 -4.09
C SER A 208 3.80 -13.00 -3.54
N TYR A 209 3.70 -13.11 -2.21
CA TYR A 209 2.61 -13.77 -1.50
C TYR A 209 1.41 -12.85 -1.21
N GLY A 210 1.45 -11.58 -1.63
CA GLY A 210 0.38 -10.62 -1.39
C GLY A 210 -0.97 -11.09 -1.97
N PHE A 211 -2.00 -11.10 -1.13
CA PHE A 211 -3.40 -11.41 -1.51
C PHE A 211 -3.62 -12.79 -2.15
N ALA A 212 -2.73 -13.74 -1.87
CA ALA A 212 -2.91 -15.14 -2.27
C ALA A 212 -4.19 -15.71 -1.67
N CYS A 213 -4.92 -16.49 -2.48
CA CYS A 213 -6.13 -17.19 -2.07
C CYS A 213 -5.82 -18.28 -1.04
N VAL A 214 -4.70 -18.96 -1.22
CA VAL A 214 -4.21 -20.03 -0.35
C VAL A 214 -2.97 -19.54 0.40
N PRO A 215 -2.94 -19.66 1.75
CA PRO A 215 -1.76 -19.28 2.54
C PRO A 215 -0.49 -19.99 2.06
N GLY A 216 0.59 -19.23 1.87
CA GLY A 216 1.88 -19.74 1.42
C GLY A 216 2.04 -19.82 -0.10
N GLU A 217 0.99 -19.55 -0.89
CA GLU A 217 1.14 -19.41 -2.33
C GLU A 217 1.69 -18.05 -2.75
N ASN A 218 2.35 -18.04 -3.91
CA ASN A 218 2.84 -16.83 -4.57
C ASN A 218 1.95 -16.48 -5.78
N VAL A 219 1.61 -15.20 -5.86
CA VAL A 219 0.78 -14.55 -6.87
C VAL A 219 1.63 -13.79 -7.88
N VAL A 220 2.62 -13.03 -7.40
CA VAL A 220 3.47 -12.17 -8.23
C VAL A 220 4.85 -12.77 -8.36
N PHE A 221 5.39 -12.77 -9.57
CA PHE A 221 6.73 -13.26 -9.87
C PHE A 221 7.45 -12.27 -10.75
N LYS A 222 8.78 -12.21 -10.64
CA LYS A 222 9.64 -11.57 -11.66
C LYS A 222 9.46 -12.29 -13.00
N ARG A 223 9.83 -11.63 -14.11
CA ARG A 223 9.76 -12.26 -15.45
C ARG A 223 10.60 -13.53 -15.58
N ASP A 224 11.71 -13.64 -14.86
CA ASP A 224 12.56 -14.83 -14.81
C ASP A 224 12.01 -15.93 -13.87
N GLY A 225 10.83 -15.72 -13.26
CA GLY A 225 10.22 -16.63 -12.29
C GLY A 225 10.72 -16.45 -10.85
N GLY A 226 11.66 -15.53 -10.62
CA GLY A 226 12.16 -15.24 -9.29
C GLY A 226 11.09 -14.64 -8.36
N LEU A 227 11.23 -14.93 -7.07
CA LEU A 227 10.39 -14.34 -6.03
C LEU A 227 10.85 -12.93 -5.67
N ILE A 228 9.89 -12.20 -5.13
CA ILE A 228 9.97 -10.84 -4.58
C ILE A 228 9.55 -10.96 -3.11
N ASP A 229 10.49 -10.72 -2.20
CA ASP A 229 10.24 -10.66 -0.76
C ASP A 229 9.70 -9.28 -0.36
N TYR A 230 9.36 -9.11 0.92
CA TYR A 230 9.00 -7.81 1.46
C TYR A 230 10.23 -6.89 1.47
N ASN A 231 10.15 -5.75 0.79
CA ASN A 231 11.25 -4.79 0.70
C ASN A 231 11.24 -3.87 1.92
N HIS A 232 12.30 -3.92 2.73
CA HIS A 232 12.42 -3.15 3.98
C HIS A 232 13.20 -1.84 3.82
N VAL A 233 13.70 -1.53 2.64
CA VAL A 233 14.61 -0.41 2.39
C VAL A 233 14.14 0.35 1.15
N THR A 234 14.09 1.68 1.27
CA THR A 234 13.85 2.59 0.15
C THR A 234 14.97 2.45 -0.89
N SER A 235 14.61 2.13 -2.12
CA SER A 235 15.58 2.07 -3.22
C SER A 235 16.02 3.48 -3.64
N ARG A 236 17.10 3.56 -4.41
CA ARG A 236 17.52 4.85 -5.01
C ARG A 236 16.44 5.40 -5.94
N ASN A 237 15.79 4.53 -6.72
CA ASN A 237 14.72 4.94 -7.62
C ASN A 237 13.49 5.46 -6.87
N ASP A 238 13.12 4.85 -5.74
CA ASP A 238 12.05 5.36 -4.88
C ASP A 238 12.31 6.83 -4.49
N LEU A 239 13.55 7.13 -4.06
CA LEU A 239 13.96 8.47 -3.65
C LEU A 239 14.05 9.44 -4.84
N ASP A 240 14.59 9.00 -5.99
CA ASP A 240 14.73 9.83 -7.18
C ASP A 240 13.37 10.20 -7.78
N MET A 241 12.39 9.28 -7.75
CA MET A 241 11.01 9.56 -8.14
C MET A 241 10.38 10.62 -7.23
N VAL A 242 10.55 10.50 -5.91
CA VAL A 242 10.08 11.53 -4.95
C VAL A 242 10.75 12.87 -5.22
N ARG A 243 12.08 12.92 -5.36
CA ARG A 243 12.82 14.16 -5.63
C ARG A 243 12.31 14.86 -6.90
N LYS A 244 12.22 14.11 -8.00
CA LYS A 244 11.69 14.62 -9.28
C LYS A 244 10.26 15.15 -9.11
N PHE A 245 9.40 14.45 -8.39
CA PHE A 245 8.05 14.91 -8.11
C PHE A 245 8.04 16.15 -7.21
N TYR A 246 8.97 16.33 -6.28
CA TYR A 246 9.03 17.54 -5.43
C TYR A 246 9.90 18.66 -6.02
N ALA A 247 10.28 18.55 -7.30
CA ALA A 247 11.17 19.48 -8.01
C ALA A 247 12.50 19.73 -7.28
N CYS A 248 13.02 18.64 -6.71
CA CYS A 248 14.41 18.45 -6.37
C CYS A 248 15.09 17.70 -7.53
#